data_AF-A0A0R3SUR4-F1
#
_entry.id   AF-A0A0R3SUR4-F1
#
_cell.length_a   1.000
_cell.length_b   1.000
_cell.length_c   1.000
_cell.angle_alpha   90.00
_cell.angle_beta   90.00
_cell.angle_gamma   90.00
#
_symmetry.space_group_name_H-M   'P 1'
#
loop_
_entity.id
_entity.type
_entity.pdbx_description
1 polymer ?
#
loop_
_entity_poly.entity_id
_entity_poly.type
_entity_poly.pdbx_seq_one_letter_code
_entity_poly.pdbx_strand_id
1 'polypeptide(L)'
;MVLGDSDLKQINGRVSKIYKKVVGKRELLKKNLDSSGKYLDEALDKLCMLKNTLDEIRPFSKSEDTYKPYKQYVKVMRNSLSSMLEEFDSGMKLKTTGFLKEFLLKYTHFFHHLLFGDKENLIKVFSRLVSDPGYLKHGTFTSSFDTLTSCKKPGSYIFRISTRRLGFWSIAYVSSSLEILQALCYDWSIIFSLNYGHQQGLYLYPRGKNCADDFSDLCGKIVPSSQTSSEEKCLRCGANSSNTRMEPCGHSCCRACYKEILEPPLPSNEPHRGRNQEFNNAVERVLTHCSSERVTVEANLRILNLDYNLSDSVKALIQSHGDREAAIEFLKQGLIA
;
A
#
# COMPACT_ATOMS: atom_id res chain seq x y z
N MET A 1 24.61 26.91 14.29
CA MET A 1 24.26 25.48 14.13
C MET A 1 22.89 25.40 13.48
N VAL A 2 22.79 24.95 12.22
CA VAL A 2 21.51 24.85 11.50
C VAL A 2 20.73 23.66 12.06
N LEU A 3 19.69 23.90 12.87
CA LEU A 3 18.94 22.82 13.52
C LEU A 3 17.91 22.24 12.54
N GLY A 4 17.92 20.92 12.37
CA GLY A 4 17.22 20.19 11.30
C GLY A 4 18.16 19.60 10.24
N ASP A 5 19.36 20.17 10.10
CA ASP A 5 20.44 19.64 9.25
C ASP A 5 20.95 18.28 9.75
N SER A 6 21.03 18.09 11.08
CA SER A 6 21.38 16.80 11.69
C SER A 6 20.36 15.70 11.37
N ASP A 7 19.06 15.99 11.49
CA ASP A 7 18.01 15.02 11.20
C ASP A 7 17.98 14.65 9.70
N LEU A 8 18.15 15.63 8.82
CA LEU A 8 18.22 15.44 7.37
C LEU A 8 19.47 14.63 6.96
N LYS A 9 20.65 14.97 7.51
CA LYS A 9 21.89 14.20 7.32
C LYS A 9 21.75 12.78 7.84
N GLN A 10 21.08 12.57 8.97
CA GLN A 10 20.89 11.25 9.54
C GLN A 10 20.00 10.38 8.64
N ILE A 11 18.86 10.90 8.15
CA ILE A 11 18.00 10.12 7.27
C ILE A 11 18.66 9.86 5.91
N ASN A 12 19.35 10.85 5.35
CA ASN A 12 20.10 10.69 4.11
C ASN A 12 21.21 9.64 4.23
N GLY A 13 21.99 9.70 5.33
CA GLY A 13 23.01 8.68 5.63
C GLY A 13 22.42 7.27 5.76
N ARG A 14 21.23 7.13 6.37
CA ARG A 14 20.51 5.85 6.47
C ARG A 14 20.08 5.32 5.11
N VAL A 15 19.43 6.15 4.28
CA VAL A 15 19.01 5.79 2.91
C VAL A 15 20.23 5.34 2.09
N SER A 16 21.30 6.12 2.11
CA SER A 16 22.55 5.82 1.42
C SER A 16 23.18 4.50 1.89
N LYS A 17 23.20 4.23 3.20
CA LYS A 17 23.73 2.99 3.77
C LYS A 17 22.93 1.77 3.31
N ILE A 18 21.60 1.85 3.37
CA ILE A 18 20.72 0.74 2.98
C ILE A 18 20.80 0.50 1.48
N TYR A 19 20.76 1.55 0.67
CA TYR A 19 20.93 1.44 -0.78
C TYR A 19 22.22 0.70 -1.14
N LYS A 20 23.38 1.15 -0.63
CA LYS A 20 24.68 0.49 -0.87
C LYS A 20 24.67 -0.98 -0.43
N LYS A 21 24.08 -1.28 0.72
CA LYS A 21 24.00 -2.63 1.27
C LYS A 21 23.17 -3.57 0.40
N VAL A 22 22.00 -3.14 -0.06
CA VAL A 22 21.10 -3.96 -0.89
C VAL A 22 21.69 -4.12 -2.29
N VAL A 23 22.26 -3.05 -2.87
CA VAL A 23 22.97 -3.11 -4.15
C VAL A 23 24.14 -4.09 -4.10
N GLY A 24 24.94 -4.08 -3.02
CA GLY A 24 26.04 -5.04 -2.83
C GLY A 24 25.60 -6.50 -2.75
N LYS A 25 24.32 -6.77 -2.47
CA LYS A 25 23.72 -8.11 -2.43
C LYS A 25 22.81 -8.40 -3.62
N ARG A 26 22.72 -7.49 -4.60
CA ARG A 26 21.76 -7.54 -5.70
C ARG A 26 21.79 -8.88 -6.44
N GLU A 27 22.96 -9.36 -6.84
CA GLU A 27 23.10 -10.63 -7.57
C GLU A 27 22.68 -11.84 -6.74
N LEU A 28 23.00 -11.87 -5.45
CA LEU A 28 22.57 -12.94 -4.54
C LEU A 28 21.05 -12.92 -4.34
N LEU A 29 20.46 -11.74 -4.18
CA LEU A 29 19.01 -11.57 -4.02
C LEU A 29 18.27 -11.93 -5.31
N LYS A 30 18.81 -11.56 -6.48
CA LYS A 30 18.25 -11.93 -7.79
C LYS A 30 18.20 -13.44 -7.98
N LYS A 31 19.25 -14.17 -7.57
CA LYS A 31 19.26 -15.65 -7.61
C LYS A 31 18.14 -16.27 -6.77
N ASN A 32 17.74 -15.61 -5.69
CA ASN A 32 16.62 -16.08 -4.85
C ASN A 32 15.24 -15.63 -5.36
N LEU A 33 15.18 -14.79 -6.39
CA LEU A 33 13.93 -14.19 -6.87
C LEU A 33 13.45 -14.77 -8.20
N ASP A 34 14.19 -15.69 -8.81
CA ASP A 34 13.90 -16.27 -10.13
C ASP A 34 13.46 -15.17 -11.14
N SER A 35 12.27 -15.32 -11.76
CA SER A 35 11.68 -14.37 -12.70
C SER A 35 11.25 -13.02 -12.09
N SER A 36 11.31 -12.88 -10.77
CA SER A 36 10.94 -11.68 -10.01
C SER A 36 12.11 -10.72 -9.78
N GLY A 37 13.31 -10.99 -10.31
CA GLY A 37 14.48 -10.11 -10.18
C GLY A 37 14.26 -8.67 -10.65
N LYS A 38 13.35 -8.45 -11.62
CA LYS A 38 12.97 -7.11 -12.09
C LYS A 38 12.36 -6.21 -11.01
N TYR A 39 11.61 -6.78 -10.06
CA TYR A 39 10.98 -6.01 -8.99
C TYR A 39 12.00 -5.48 -7.98
N LEU A 40 13.13 -6.21 -7.81
CA LEU A 40 14.25 -5.73 -7.00
C LEU A 40 14.92 -4.53 -7.67
N ASP A 41 15.09 -4.58 -8.99
CA ASP A 41 15.68 -3.50 -9.75
C ASP A 41 14.83 -2.23 -9.68
N GLU A 42 13.52 -2.36 -9.89
CA GLU A 42 12.58 -1.24 -9.75
C GLU A 42 12.59 -0.64 -8.33
N ALA A 43 12.64 -1.50 -7.29
CA ALA A 43 12.71 -1.03 -5.90
C ALA A 43 13.99 -0.24 -5.63
N LEU A 44 15.12 -0.73 -6.14
CA LEU A 44 16.42 -0.08 -6.02
C LEU A 44 16.49 1.24 -6.78
N ASP A 45 15.90 1.32 -7.98
CA ASP A 45 15.83 2.54 -8.76
C ASP A 45 15.04 3.62 -8.02
N LYS A 46 13.87 3.29 -7.47
CA LYS A 46 13.08 4.25 -6.68
C LYS A 46 13.78 4.65 -5.38
N LEU A 47 14.47 3.72 -4.72
CA LEU A 47 15.30 4.05 -3.54
C LEU A 47 16.47 4.97 -3.91
N CYS A 48 17.08 4.79 -5.08
CA CYS A 48 18.13 5.66 -5.61
C CYS A 48 17.59 7.07 -5.90
N MET A 49 16.41 7.17 -6.53
CA MET A 49 15.74 8.46 -6.75
C MET A 49 15.45 9.17 -5.42
N LEU A 50 14.99 8.45 -4.40
CA LEU A 50 14.77 8.99 -3.06
C LEU A 50 16.07 9.51 -2.44
N LYS A 51 17.15 8.73 -2.54
CA LYS A 51 18.47 9.14 -2.08
C LYS A 51 18.90 10.46 -2.73
N ASN A 52 18.85 10.52 -4.05
CA ASN A 52 19.29 11.72 -4.80
C ASN A 52 18.40 12.93 -4.49
N THR A 53 17.09 12.72 -4.33
CA THR A 53 16.18 13.80 -3.93
C THR A 53 16.52 14.34 -2.55
N LEU A 54 16.82 13.47 -1.58
CA LEU A 54 17.24 13.88 -0.24
C LEU A 54 18.62 14.58 -0.25
N ASP A 55 19.53 14.17 -1.13
CA ASP A 55 20.84 14.81 -1.33
C ASP A 55 20.70 16.26 -1.83
N GLU A 56 19.69 16.53 -2.66
CA GLU A 56 19.44 17.86 -3.24
C GLU A 56 18.72 18.83 -2.30
N ILE A 57 18.08 18.35 -1.23
CA ILE A 57 17.36 19.22 -0.28
C ILE A 57 18.36 20.10 0.47
N ARG A 58 18.30 21.40 0.22
CA ARG A 58 19.08 22.39 0.94
C ARG A 58 18.46 22.65 2.32
N PRO A 59 19.26 22.72 3.40
CA PRO A 59 18.77 23.14 4.71
C PRO A 59 18.17 24.54 4.64
N PHE A 60 16.95 24.71 5.18
CA PHE A 60 16.20 25.96 5.12
C PHE A 60 16.92 27.12 5.86
N SER A 61 17.11 28.26 5.19
CA SER A 61 17.72 29.48 5.77
C SER A 61 16.70 30.61 5.98
N LYS A 62 16.18 30.72 7.22
CA LYS A 62 15.45 31.86 7.86
C LYS A 62 14.08 32.33 7.32
N SER A 63 13.03 32.08 8.10
CA SER A 63 12.27 33.06 8.92
C SER A 63 11.76 32.31 10.18
N GLU A 64 11.60 32.95 11.35
CA GLU A 64 11.35 32.22 12.62
C GLU A 64 10.00 31.48 12.62
N ASP A 65 9.01 32.04 11.91
CA ASP A 65 7.65 31.49 11.79
C ASP A 65 7.57 30.27 10.85
N THR A 66 8.37 30.21 9.78
CA THR A 66 8.41 29.03 8.88
C THR A 66 9.44 27.99 9.33
N TYR A 67 10.41 28.38 10.15
CA TYR A 67 11.49 27.51 10.64
C TYR A 67 11.02 26.50 11.69
N LYS A 68 10.11 26.87 12.60
CA LYS A 68 9.55 25.94 13.60
C LYS A 68 8.78 24.77 12.96
N PRO A 69 7.83 24.99 12.03
CA PRO A 69 7.17 23.92 11.29
C PRO A 69 8.15 23.05 10.50
N TYR A 70 9.13 23.66 9.82
CA TYR A 70 10.12 22.92 9.03
C TYR A 70 10.91 21.92 9.88
N LYS A 71 11.45 22.35 11.02
CA LYS A 71 12.19 21.46 11.94
C LYS A 71 11.33 20.28 12.42
N GLN A 72 10.06 20.55 12.74
CA GLN A 72 9.12 19.51 13.13
C GLN A 72 8.85 18.53 11.99
N TYR A 73 8.67 19.03 10.77
CA TYR A 73 8.49 18.18 9.59
C TYR A 73 9.71 17.29 9.33
N VAL A 74 10.94 17.82 9.37
CA VAL A 74 12.14 16.99 9.16
C VAL A 74 12.24 15.91 10.24
N LYS A 75 11.94 16.24 11.50
CA LYS A 75 11.94 15.26 12.61
C LYS A 75 10.91 14.15 12.40
N VAL A 76 9.68 14.50 12.01
CA VAL A 76 8.62 13.53 11.72
C VAL A 76 9.01 12.65 10.53
N MET A 77 9.50 13.26 9.45
CA MET A 77 9.96 12.54 8.27
C MET A 77 11.05 11.53 8.65
N ARG A 78 12.08 11.99 9.36
CA ARG A 78 13.18 11.14 9.80
C ARG A 78 12.68 9.93 10.58
N ASN A 79 11.82 10.13 11.57
CA ASN A 79 11.29 9.05 12.39
C ASN A 79 10.53 8.01 11.55
N SER A 80 9.57 8.47 10.74
CA SER A 80 8.71 7.59 9.94
C SER A 80 9.50 6.86 8.86
N LEU A 81 10.34 7.58 8.11
CA LEU A 81 11.15 6.99 7.03
C LEU A 81 12.22 6.05 7.60
N SER A 82 12.82 6.36 8.75
CA SER A 82 13.75 5.46 9.44
C SER A 82 13.11 4.11 9.76
N SER A 83 11.92 4.13 10.36
CA SER A 83 11.17 2.91 10.71
C SER A 83 10.87 2.06 9.47
N MET A 84 10.47 2.70 8.36
CA MET A 84 10.15 1.97 7.11
C MET A 84 11.40 1.43 6.42
N LEU A 85 12.51 2.17 6.47
CA LEU A 85 13.79 1.72 5.94
C LEU A 85 14.37 0.55 6.73
N GLU A 86 14.18 0.51 8.05
CA GLU A 86 14.56 -0.62 8.90
C GLU A 86 13.74 -1.88 8.59
N GLU A 87 12.43 -1.73 8.33
CA GLU A 87 11.57 -2.81 7.86
C GLU A 87 12.01 -3.31 6.47
N PHE A 88 12.30 -2.39 5.53
CA PHE A 88 12.87 -2.74 4.22
C PHE A 88 14.17 -3.52 4.34
N ASP A 89 15.15 -3.02 5.10
CA ASP A 89 16.44 -3.68 5.34
C ASP A 89 16.29 -5.05 5.97
N SER A 90 15.30 -5.23 6.85
CA SER A 90 15.01 -6.50 7.51
C SER A 90 14.36 -7.49 6.57
N GLY A 91 13.40 -7.07 5.75
CA GLY A 91 12.78 -7.92 4.73
C GLY A 91 13.77 -8.37 3.65
N MET A 92 14.77 -7.53 3.31
CA MET A 92 15.87 -7.91 2.41
C MET A 92 16.81 -8.99 2.99
N LYS A 93 16.67 -9.37 4.28
CA LYS A 93 17.42 -10.47 4.90
C LYS A 93 16.65 -11.80 4.87
N LEU A 94 15.35 -11.79 4.54
CA LEU A 94 14.52 -12.98 4.53
C LEU A 94 14.86 -13.87 3.33
N LYS A 95 14.92 -15.19 3.54
CA LYS A 95 15.25 -16.19 2.51
C LYS A 95 14.02 -16.71 1.74
N THR A 96 12.81 -16.38 2.18
CA THR A 96 11.57 -16.98 1.66
C THR A 96 11.12 -16.26 0.38
N THR A 97 11.25 -16.93 -0.76
CA THR A 97 11.10 -16.39 -2.11
C THR A 97 9.68 -15.91 -2.44
N GLY A 98 8.65 -16.59 -1.93
CA GLY A 98 7.24 -16.30 -2.25
C GLY A 98 6.74 -14.92 -1.77
N PHE A 99 7.19 -14.46 -0.60
CA PHE A 99 6.76 -13.18 -0.02
C PHE A 99 7.59 -11.98 -0.52
N LEU A 100 8.79 -12.23 -1.06
CA LEU A 100 9.70 -11.16 -1.45
C LEU A 100 9.18 -10.32 -2.62
N LYS A 101 8.42 -10.90 -3.56
CA LYS A 101 7.83 -10.14 -4.68
C LYS A 101 6.84 -9.08 -4.20
N GLU A 102 5.88 -9.46 -3.36
CA GLU A 102 4.87 -8.54 -2.82
C GLU A 102 5.52 -7.52 -1.89
N PHE A 103 6.52 -7.95 -1.11
CA PHE A 103 7.33 -7.06 -0.30
C PHE A 103 8.06 -6.00 -1.15
N LEU A 104 8.74 -6.41 -2.21
CA LEU A 104 9.45 -5.50 -3.11
C LEU A 104 8.47 -4.51 -3.76
N LEU A 105 7.36 -5.00 -4.30
CA LEU A 105 6.32 -4.15 -4.87
C LEU A 105 5.73 -3.15 -3.87
N LYS A 106 5.51 -3.53 -2.61
CA LYS A 106 5.11 -2.61 -1.54
C LYS A 106 6.10 -1.45 -1.41
N TYR A 107 7.40 -1.76 -1.39
CA TYR A 107 8.45 -0.75 -1.19
C TYR A 107 8.79 0.07 -2.42
N THR A 108 8.81 -0.52 -3.62
CA THR A 108 8.96 0.19 -4.90
C THR A 108 7.97 1.33 -4.98
N HIS A 109 6.70 1.01 -4.72
CA HIS A 109 5.68 2.01 -4.78
C HIS A 109 5.68 2.94 -3.58
N PHE A 110 6.00 2.48 -2.37
CA PHE A 110 6.18 3.39 -1.25
C PHE A 110 7.23 4.48 -1.57
N PHE A 111 8.40 4.10 -2.08
CA PHE A 111 9.44 5.05 -2.48
C PHE A 111 8.98 5.94 -3.61
N HIS A 112 8.30 5.38 -4.61
CA HIS A 112 7.72 6.16 -5.69
C HIS A 112 6.68 7.17 -5.18
N HIS A 113 5.81 6.77 -4.27
CA HIS A 113 4.75 7.64 -3.77
C HIS A 113 5.27 8.71 -2.82
N LEU A 114 6.36 8.42 -2.12
CA LEU A 114 7.12 9.41 -1.38
C LEU A 114 7.66 10.49 -2.31
N LEU A 115 8.06 10.13 -3.53
CA LEU A 115 8.53 11.05 -4.56
C LEU A 115 7.41 11.79 -5.31
N PHE A 116 6.11 11.61 -4.97
CA PHE A 116 5.06 12.41 -5.58
C PHE A 116 5.08 13.84 -5.05
N GLY A 117 5.57 14.73 -5.90
CA GLY A 117 5.63 16.16 -5.65
C GLY A 117 6.98 16.71 -6.08
N ASP A 118 7.03 18.02 -6.22
CA ASP A 118 8.28 18.75 -6.36
C ASP A 118 9.24 18.39 -5.19
N LYS A 119 10.54 18.23 -5.49
CA LYS A 119 11.59 17.92 -4.51
C LYS A 119 11.58 18.91 -3.34
N GLU A 120 11.20 20.16 -3.62
CA GLU A 120 11.06 21.23 -2.63
C GLU A 120 9.97 20.97 -1.59
N ASN A 121 8.94 20.18 -1.92
CA ASN A 121 7.79 19.93 -1.05
C ASN A 121 7.80 18.55 -0.40
N LEU A 122 8.76 17.68 -0.71
CA LEU A 122 8.87 16.32 -0.17
C LEU A 122 8.73 16.27 1.36
N ILE A 123 9.47 17.14 2.06
CA ILE A 123 9.44 17.24 3.54
C ILE A 123 8.05 17.60 4.05
N LYS A 124 7.43 18.61 3.45
CA LYS A 124 6.14 19.12 3.90
C LYS A 124 5.01 18.13 3.60
N VAL A 125 4.99 17.57 2.40
CA VAL A 125 4.01 16.57 1.95
C VAL A 125 4.05 15.33 2.81
N PHE A 126 5.22 14.69 2.91
CA PHE A 126 5.34 13.45 3.66
C PHE A 126 4.98 13.65 5.12
N SER A 127 5.49 14.72 5.73
CA SER A 127 5.25 14.97 7.15
C SER A 127 3.80 15.30 7.46
N ARG A 128 3.07 15.97 6.57
CA ARG A 128 1.63 16.17 6.74
C ARG A 128 0.84 14.88 6.55
N LEU A 129 1.15 14.08 5.53
CA LEU A 129 0.51 12.78 5.34
C LEU A 129 0.67 11.87 6.55
N VAL A 130 1.90 11.70 7.07
CA VAL A 130 2.12 10.79 8.21
C VAL A 130 1.67 11.35 9.55
N SER A 131 1.45 12.66 9.66
CA SER A 131 0.89 13.29 10.87
C SER A 131 -0.63 13.38 10.84
N ASP A 132 -1.24 13.22 9.66
CA ASP A 132 -2.69 13.24 9.52
C ASP A 132 -3.30 12.07 10.33
N PRO A 133 -4.28 12.33 11.21
CA PRO A 133 -4.90 11.27 12.02
C PRO A 133 -5.54 10.16 11.17
N GLY A 134 -5.94 10.47 9.95
CA GLY A 134 -6.52 9.58 8.94
C GLY A 134 -5.50 8.62 8.33
N TYR A 135 -4.20 8.87 8.45
CA TYR A 135 -3.18 7.96 7.95
C TYR A 135 -3.13 6.69 8.81
N LEU A 136 -3.44 5.55 8.19
CA LEU A 136 -3.37 4.25 8.83
C LEU A 136 -2.08 3.53 8.42
N LYS A 137 -1.03 3.71 9.24
CA LYS A 137 0.25 3.02 9.09
C LYS A 137 0.03 1.50 9.13
N HIS A 138 0.48 0.79 8.09
CA HIS A 138 0.28 -0.66 7.92
C HIS A 138 -1.20 -1.10 7.86
N GLY A 139 -2.11 -0.22 7.44
CA GLY A 139 -3.53 -0.56 7.30
C GLY A 139 -3.82 -1.63 6.25
N THR A 140 -4.88 -2.39 6.47
CA THR A 140 -5.47 -3.35 5.52
C THR A 140 -6.88 -2.89 5.16
N PHE A 141 -7.52 -3.60 4.21
CA PHE A 141 -8.95 -3.37 3.93
C PHE A 141 -9.79 -3.50 5.21
N THR A 142 -9.62 -4.60 5.95
CA THR A 142 -10.36 -4.87 7.18
C THR A 142 -10.13 -3.79 8.22
N SER A 143 -8.87 -3.45 8.54
CA SER A 143 -8.61 -2.44 9.57
C SER A 143 -9.07 -1.03 9.19
N SER A 144 -9.21 -0.74 7.90
CA SER A 144 -9.85 0.49 7.41
C SER A 144 -11.33 0.51 7.74
N PHE A 145 -12.03 -0.59 7.44
CA PHE A 145 -13.45 -0.76 7.71
C PHE A 145 -13.75 -0.78 9.21
N ASP A 146 -12.96 -1.50 10.01
CA ASP A 146 -13.12 -1.56 11.46
C ASP A 146 -12.98 -0.17 12.09
N THR A 147 -11.94 0.57 11.66
CA THR A 147 -11.69 1.93 12.14
C THR A 147 -12.89 2.83 11.83
N LEU A 148 -13.40 2.83 10.60
CA LEU A 148 -14.53 3.68 10.21
C LEU A 148 -15.86 3.22 10.79
N THR A 149 -16.03 1.92 11.03
CA THR A 149 -17.19 1.36 11.73
C THR A 149 -17.26 1.85 13.17
N SER A 150 -16.11 2.05 13.83
CA SER A 150 -16.06 2.64 15.18
C SER A 150 -16.32 4.16 15.19
N CYS A 151 -16.29 4.83 14.02
CA CYS A 151 -16.53 6.27 13.90
C CYS A 151 -17.46 6.60 12.72
N LYS A 152 -18.71 6.10 12.77
CA LYS A 152 -19.80 6.29 11.78
C LYS A 152 -20.34 7.73 11.72
N LYS A 153 -19.45 8.69 11.56
CA LYS A 153 -19.78 10.10 11.26
C LYS A 153 -19.62 10.29 9.75
N PRO A 154 -20.63 10.77 9.01
CA PRO A 154 -20.47 11.13 7.61
C PRO A 154 -19.27 12.05 7.39
N GLY A 155 -18.51 11.80 6.33
CA GLY A 155 -17.26 12.53 6.05
C GLY A 155 -16.04 12.03 6.83
N SER A 156 -16.20 11.04 7.74
CA SER A 156 -15.06 10.35 8.34
C SER A 156 -14.24 9.65 7.28
N TYR A 157 -12.92 9.82 7.29
CA TYR A 157 -12.04 9.15 6.34
C TYR A 157 -10.77 8.60 6.98
N ILE A 158 -10.18 7.62 6.31
CA ILE A 158 -8.83 7.11 6.54
C ILE A 158 -8.16 6.88 5.19
N PHE A 159 -6.83 6.91 5.17
CA PHE A 159 -6.08 6.56 3.98
C PHE A 159 -4.82 5.75 4.32
N ARG A 160 -4.41 4.92 3.36
CA ARG A 160 -3.28 3.99 3.51
C ARG A 160 -2.73 3.60 2.15
N ILE A 161 -1.57 2.95 2.15
CA ILE A 161 -1.07 2.25 0.98
C ILE A 161 -1.89 0.96 0.80
N SER A 162 -2.28 0.67 -0.43
CA SER A 162 -3.07 -0.51 -0.77
C SER A 162 -2.22 -1.78 -0.71
N THR A 163 -2.74 -2.81 -0.04
CA THR A 163 -2.11 -4.14 0.04
C THR A 163 -2.49 -5.04 -1.15
N ARG A 164 -3.66 -4.83 -1.77
CA ARG A 164 -4.11 -5.57 -2.98
C ARG A 164 -3.56 -4.98 -4.27
N ARG A 165 -3.52 -3.65 -4.36
CA ARG A 165 -2.90 -2.94 -5.49
C ARG A 165 -1.69 -2.23 -4.94
N LEU A 166 -0.64 -3.02 -4.73
CA LEU A 166 0.58 -2.60 -4.06
C LEU A 166 0.97 -1.22 -4.59
N GLY A 167 1.16 -0.28 -3.67
CA GLY A 167 1.58 1.07 -3.99
C GLY A 167 0.54 2.15 -4.04
N PHE A 168 -0.60 1.87 -4.65
CA PHE A 168 -1.64 2.88 -4.76
C PHE A 168 -2.15 3.29 -3.38
N TRP A 169 -2.37 4.59 -3.18
CA TRP A 169 -3.09 5.03 -2.01
C TRP A 169 -4.55 4.60 -2.10
N SER A 170 -5.10 4.19 -0.98
CA SER A 170 -6.50 3.87 -0.80
C SER A 170 -7.06 4.81 0.24
N ILE A 171 -8.19 5.44 -0.07
CA ILE A 171 -8.97 6.25 0.87
C ILE A 171 -10.27 5.51 1.13
N ALA A 172 -10.58 5.24 2.39
CA ALA A 172 -11.90 4.78 2.81
C ALA A 172 -12.61 5.92 3.54
N TYR A 173 -13.91 6.05 3.36
CA TYR A 173 -14.71 7.10 3.97
C TYR A 173 -16.15 6.68 4.26
N VAL A 174 -16.80 7.39 5.17
CA VAL A 174 -18.22 7.22 5.51
C VAL A 174 -19.04 8.21 4.68
N SER A 175 -19.94 7.70 3.85
CA SER A 175 -20.86 8.50 3.04
C SER A 175 -21.93 9.21 3.89
N SER A 176 -22.72 10.07 3.26
CA SER A 176 -23.94 10.63 3.85
C SER A 176 -24.99 9.57 4.18
N SER A 177 -25.01 8.44 3.45
CA SER A 177 -25.84 7.26 3.72
C SER A 177 -25.31 6.35 4.85
N LEU A 178 -24.23 6.74 5.53
CA LEU A 178 -23.53 5.94 6.56
C LEU A 178 -22.91 4.63 6.05
N GLU A 179 -22.70 4.54 4.74
CA GLU A 179 -21.98 3.43 4.12
C GLU A 179 -20.49 3.71 4.11
N ILE A 180 -19.68 2.66 4.29
CA ILE A 180 -18.22 2.77 4.18
C ILE A 180 -17.83 2.42 2.74
N LEU A 181 -17.31 3.42 2.04
CA LEU A 181 -16.85 3.30 0.66
C LEU A 181 -15.32 3.39 0.62
N GLN A 182 -14.70 2.75 -0.37
CA GLN A 182 -13.25 2.80 -0.56
C GLN A 182 -12.90 3.11 -2.02
N ALA A 183 -12.03 4.10 -2.21
CA ALA A 183 -11.49 4.50 -3.50
C ALA A 183 -9.96 4.34 -3.53
N LEU A 184 -9.43 3.97 -4.69
CA LEU A 184 -7.99 3.93 -4.95
C LEU A 184 -7.58 5.17 -5.75
N CYS A 185 -6.46 5.78 -5.37
CA CYS A 185 -5.92 6.99 -5.99
C CYS A 185 -5.02 6.59 -7.16
N TYR A 186 -5.58 6.45 -8.36
CA TYR A 186 -4.83 5.97 -9.53
C TYR A 186 -4.08 7.08 -10.28
N ASP A 187 -4.77 8.18 -10.58
CA ASP A 187 -4.28 9.24 -11.46
C ASP A 187 -3.86 10.50 -10.70
N TRP A 188 -4.28 10.60 -9.44
CA TRP A 188 -4.09 11.77 -8.61
C TRP A 188 -3.15 11.44 -7.47
N SER A 189 -2.30 12.42 -7.12
CA SER A 189 -1.55 12.34 -5.87
C SER A 189 -2.53 12.18 -4.70
N ILE A 190 -2.08 11.55 -3.63
CA ILE A 190 -2.91 11.41 -2.43
C ILE A 190 -3.29 12.79 -1.86
N ILE A 191 -2.39 13.77 -1.95
CA ILE A 191 -2.64 15.17 -1.54
C ILE A 191 -3.80 15.76 -2.34
N PHE A 192 -3.76 15.65 -3.66
CA PHE A 192 -4.83 16.14 -4.52
C PHE A 192 -6.15 15.40 -4.24
N SER A 193 -6.09 14.08 -4.08
CA SER A 193 -7.27 13.25 -3.80
C SER A 193 -7.93 13.63 -2.46
N LEU A 194 -7.14 13.85 -1.41
CA LEU A 194 -7.61 14.29 -0.10
C LEU A 194 -8.22 15.69 -0.16
N ASN A 195 -7.54 16.64 -0.80
CA ASN A 195 -8.05 18.01 -0.94
C ASN A 195 -9.34 18.07 -1.79
N TYR A 196 -9.38 17.35 -2.91
CA TYR A 196 -10.56 17.28 -3.76
C TYR A 196 -11.75 16.69 -2.99
N GLY A 197 -11.58 15.56 -2.30
CA GLY A 197 -12.67 14.98 -1.52
C GLY A 197 -13.07 15.82 -0.31
N HIS A 198 -12.17 16.62 0.26
CA HIS A 198 -12.52 17.65 1.25
C HIS A 198 -13.46 18.70 0.65
N GLN A 199 -13.14 19.25 -0.52
CA GLN A 199 -13.98 20.22 -1.23
C GLN A 199 -15.36 19.66 -1.60
N GLN A 200 -15.45 18.35 -1.87
CA GLN A 200 -16.71 17.65 -2.14
C GLN A 200 -17.48 17.25 -0.86
N GLY A 201 -16.97 17.56 0.33
CA GLY A 201 -17.59 17.18 1.61
C GLY A 201 -17.46 15.71 1.99
N LEU A 202 -16.60 14.95 1.32
CA LEU A 202 -16.41 13.50 1.52
C LEU A 202 -15.33 13.18 2.56
N TYR A 203 -14.25 13.98 2.61
CA TYR A 203 -13.09 13.74 3.47
C TYR A 203 -12.91 14.90 4.47
N LEU A 204 -13.75 14.91 5.50
CA LEU A 204 -13.84 16.01 6.46
C LEU A 204 -13.23 15.68 7.81
N TYR A 205 -13.36 14.43 8.26
CA TYR A 205 -13.02 14.04 9.62
C TYR A 205 -12.02 12.87 9.64
N PRO A 206 -10.70 13.12 9.67
CA PRO A 206 -9.72 12.03 9.70
C PRO A 206 -9.92 11.17 10.96
N ARG A 207 -10.21 9.87 10.79
CA ARG A 207 -10.67 8.95 11.85
C ARG A 207 -11.78 9.54 12.74
N GLY A 208 -12.71 10.29 12.14
CA GLY A 208 -13.83 10.92 12.83
C GLY A 208 -13.47 12.13 13.69
N LYS A 209 -12.20 12.56 13.71
CA LYS A 209 -11.76 13.74 14.47
C LYS A 209 -11.96 15.02 13.68
N ASN A 210 -12.24 16.12 14.38
CA ASN A 210 -12.21 17.44 13.75
C ASN A 210 -10.74 17.83 13.51
N CYS A 211 -10.38 18.04 12.25
CA CYS A 211 -9.05 18.49 11.83
C CYS A 211 -9.24 19.67 10.87
N ALA A 212 -8.47 20.73 11.05
CA ALA A 212 -8.53 21.92 10.18
C ALA A 212 -7.67 21.78 8.91
N ASP A 213 -6.88 20.71 8.82
CA ASP A 213 -5.89 20.55 7.77
C ASP A 213 -6.51 19.94 6.50
N ASP A 214 -6.59 20.72 5.41
CA ASP A 214 -7.33 20.37 4.18
C ASP A 214 -6.45 20.15 2.94
N PHE A 215 -5.12 20.21 3.12
CA PHE A 215 -4.10 20.10 2.07
C PHE A 215 -4.16 21.13 0.94
N SER A 216 -4.96 22.20 1.06
CA SER A 216 -5.16 23.19 0.00
C SER A 216 -3.86 23.91 -0.44
N ASP A 217 -3.02 24.28 0.52
CA ASP A 217 -1.71 24.93 0.31
C ASP A 217 -0.67 24.03 -0.36
N LEU A 218 -0.83 22.70 -0.27
CA LEU A 218 0.00 21.73 -0.97
C LEU A 218 -0.58 21.36 -2.34
N CYS A 219 -1.90 21.41 -2.50
CA CYS A 219 -2.60 21.04 -3.73
C CYS A 219 -2.21 21.96 -4.90
N GLY A 220 -2.14 23.28 -4.70
CA GLY A 220 -1.78 24.25 -5.74
C GLY A 220 -0.35 24.11 -6.31
N LYS A 221 0.52 23.36 -5.64
CA LYS A 221 1.92 23.10 -6.06
C LYS A 221 2.16 21.67 -6.54
N ILE A 222 1.17 20.80 -6.37
CA ILE A 222 1.18 19.36 -6.73
C ILE A 222 0.00 19.09 -7.68
N VAL A 223 -0.35 20.11 -8.48
CA VAL A 223 -1.27 19.95 -9.61
C VAL A 223 -0.71 18.82 -10.46
N PRO A 224 -1.55 17.87 -10.93
CA PRO A 224 -1.09 16.87 -11.87
C PRO A 224 -0.30 17.59 -12.96
N SER A 225 0.93 17.14 -13.25
CA SER A 225 1.62 17.55 -14.48
C SER A 225 0.56 17.43 -15.55
N SER A 226 0.25 18.57 -16.20
CA SER A 226 -0.98 18.80 -16.96
C SER A 226 -1.43 17.51 -17.61
N GLN A 227 -2.72 17.19 -17.54
CA GLN A 227 -3.33 16.27 -18.49
C GLN A 227 -2.99 16.81 -19.87
N THR A 228 -1.83 16.48 -20.41
CA THR A 228 -1.51 16.68 -21.79
C THR A 228 -2.41 15.64 -22.42
N SER A 229 -3.61 16.05 -22.81
CA SER A 229 -4.22 15.44 -23.98
C SER A 229 -3.15 15.60 -25.06
N SER A 230 -2.30 14.59 -25.24
CA SER A 230 -1.62 14.53 -26.50
C SER A 230 -2.72 14.27 -27.52
N GLU A 231 -2.60 14.89 -28.69
CA GLU A 231 -3.45 14.53 -29.84
C GLU A 231 -3.25 13.05 -30.23
N GLU A 232 -2.25 12.39 -29.63
CA GLU A 232 -1.93 10.99 -29.80
C GLU A 232 -2.98 10.09 -29.11
N LYS A 233 -3.43 9.11 -29.87
CA LYS A 233 -4.40 8.11 -29.43
C LYS A 233 -3.73 7.14 -28.45
N CYS A 234 -4.48 6.71 -27.44
CA CYS A 234 -4.09 5.65 -26.51
C CYS A 234 -3.65 4.41 -27.28
N LEU A 235 -2.41 3.98 -27.10
CA LEU A 235 -1.85 2.81 -27.79
C LEU A 235 -2.56 1.50 -27.42
N ARG A 236 -3.29 1.45 -26.31
CA ARG A 236 -4.02 0.25 -25.87
C ARG A 236 -5.38 0.09 -26.54
N CYS A 237 -6.14 1.17 -26.73
CA CYS A 237 -7.48 1.08 -27.34
C CYS A 237 -7.60 1.72 -28.72
N GLY A 238 -6.65 2.57 -29.13
CA GLY A 238 -6.68 3.29 -30.41
C GLY A 238 -7.84 4.28 -30.56
N ALA A 239 -8.70 4.44 -29.54
CA ALA A 239 -9.96 5.19 -29.64
C ALA A 239 -9.94 6.50 -28.84
N ASN A 240 -9.42 6.46 -27.61
CA ASN A 240 -9.40 7.61 -26.70
C ASN A 240 -8.05 8.32 -26.74
N SER A 241 -8.02 9.62 -26.44
CA SER A 241 -6.78 10.38 -26.23
C SER A 241 -5.92 9.75 -25.12
N SER A 242 -4.62 9.68 -25.33
CA SER A 242 -3.67 9.28 -24.30
C SER A 242 -3.56 10.41 -23.26
N ASN A 243 -4.31 10.27 -22.16
CA ASN A 243 -4.47 11.32 -21.15
C ASN A 243 -4.10 10.89 -19.72
N THR A 244 -3.60 9.67 -19.56
CA THR A 244 -3.18 9.11 -18.28
C THR A 244 -1.79 8.52 -18.40
N ARG A 245 -0.89 8.92 -17.51
CA ARG A 245 0.42 8.28 -17.36
C ARG A 245 0.35 7.22 -16.26
N MET A 246 0.67 5.99 -16.63
CA MET A 246 0.79 4.87 -15.71
C MET A 246 2.03 5.05 -14.85
N GLU A 247 1.85 5.02 -13.55
CA GLU A 247 2.96 5.04 -12.60
C GLU A 247 3.15 3.64 -11.98
N PRO A 248 4.38 3.18 -11.74
CA PRO A 248 5.66 3.90 -11.80
C PRO A 248 6.42 3.83 -13.15
N CYS A 249 5.84 3.15 -14.15
CA CYS A 249 6.51 2.80 -15.41
C CYS A 249 6.53 3.94 -16.45
N GLY A 250 5.73 4.98 -16.25
CA GLY A 250 5.70 6.19 -17.07
C GLY A 250 5.02 6.03 -18.43
N HIS A 251 4.45 4.86 -18.76
CA HIS A 251 3.73 4.62 -20.02
C HIS A 251 2.42 5.41 -20.08
N SER A 252 2.03 5.91 -21.24
CA SER A 252 0.79 6.67 -21.40
C SER A 252 -0.33 5.81 -22.00
N CYS A 253 -1.54 5.92 -21.46
CA CYS A 253 -2.76 5.31 -21.99
C CYS A 253 -3.97 6.20 -21.70
N CYS A 254 -5.16 5.85 -22.19
CA CYS A 254 -6.37 6.57 -21.80
C CYS A 254 -6.84 6.12 -20.40
N ARG A 255 -7.55 7.01 -19.72
CA ARG A 255 -8.12 6.79 -18.38
C ARG A 255 -8.96 5.51 -18.26
N ALA A 256 -9.77 5.18 -19.27
CA ALA A 256 -10.57 3.95 -19.28
C ALA A 256 -9.68 2.70 -19.29
N CYS A 257 -8.70 2.69 -20.20
CA CYS A 257 -7.71 1.63 -20.28
C CYS A 257 -6.86 1.53 -19.00
N TYR A 258 -6.49 2.65 -18.39
CA TYR A 258 -5.72 2.62 -17.15
C TYR A 258 -6.51 1.97 -16.02
N LYS A 259 -7.78 2.34 -15.86
CA LYS A 259 -8.68 1.73 -14.87
C LYS A 259 -8.80 0.22 -15.07
N GLU A 260 -8.99 -0.23 -16.30
CA GLU A 260 -9.04 -1.66 -16.64
C GLU A 260 -7.72 -2.41 -16.38
N ILE A 261 -6.57 -1.79 -16.64
CA ILE A 261 -5.26 -2.42 -16.34
C ILE A 261 -5.08 -2.60 -14.84
N LEU A 262 -5.54 -1.61 -14.08
CA LEU A 262 -5.39 -1.62 -12.64
C LEU A 262 -6.43 -2.52 -12.00
N GLU A 263 -7.64 -2.59 -12.56
CA GLU A 263 -8.68 -3.49 -12.10
C GLU A 263 -8.20 -4.93 -12.26
N PRO A 264 -8.11 -5.73 -11.16
CA PRO A 264 -8.08 -7.17 -11.37
C PRO A 264 -9.32 -7.48 -12.22
N PRO A 265 -9.22 -8.40 -13.20
CA PRO A 265 -10.31 -8.65 -14.14
C PRO A 265 -11.61 -8.69 -13.34
N LEU A 266 -12.51 -7.75 -13.65
CA LEU A 266 -13.87 -7.84 -13.14
C LEU A 266 -14.33 -9.27 -13.47
N PRO A 267 -15.07 -9.93 -12.57
CA PRO A 267 -15.67 -11.20 -12.94
C PRO A 267 -16.46 -10.91 -14.21
N SER A 268 -15.99 -11.44 -15.33
CA SER A 268 -16.76 -11.52 -16.55
C SER A 268 -18.13 -12.02 -16.16
N ASN A 269 -19.17 -11.48 -16.78
CA ASN A 269 -20.54 -11.97 -16.66
C ASN A 269 -20.68 -13.37 -17.31
N GLU A 270 -19.80 -14.30 -16.96
CA GLU A 270 -19.79 -15.75 -17.24
C GLU A 270 -18.89 -16.46 -16.20
N PRO A 271 -19.16 -17.73 -15.85
CA PRO A 271 -19.35 -18.18 -14.47
C PRO A 271 -18.04 -18.57 -13.76
N HIS A 272 -17.40 -17.63 -13.06
CA HIS A 272 -16.33 -17.91 -12.09
C HIS A 272 -16.83 -18.13 -10.65
N ARG A 273 -17.96 -18.82 -10.49
CA ARG A 273 -18.56 -19.16 -9.18
C ARG A 273 -17.92 -20.38 -8.50
N GLY A 274 -17.12 -21.17 -9.21
CA GLY A 274 -16.66 -22.48 -8.73
C GLY A 274 -15.76 -22.46 -7.48
N ARG A 275 -14.61 -21.77 -7.51
CA ARG A 275 -13.56 -21.93 -6.48
C ARG A 275 -13.85 -21.25 -5.13
N ASN A 276 -14.47 -20.06 -5.13
CA ASN A 276 -14.83 -19.40 -3.88
C ASN A 276 -16.07 -20.03 -3.23
N GLN A 277 -16.99 -20.59 -4.04
CA GLN A 277 -18.11 -21.36 -3.51
C GLN A 277 -17.63 -22.70 -2.95
N GLU A 278 -16.69 -23.37 -3.60
CA GLU A 278 -16.08 -24.60 -3.10
C GLU A 278 -15.35 -24.39 -1.76
N PHE A 279 -14.58 -23.31 -1.63
CA PHE A 279 -13.92 -22.96 -0.36
C PHE A 279 -14.94 -22.59 0.73
N ASN A 280 -15.96 -21.79 0.40
CA ASN A 280 -17.00 -21.45 1.38
C ASN A 280 -17.83 -22.67 1.79
N ASN A 281 -18.15 -23.57 0.86
CA ASN A 281 -18.81 -24.84 1.15
C ASN A 281 -17.93 -25.74 2.03
N ALA A 282 -16.61 -25.75 1.81
CA ALA A 282 -15.65 -26.44 2.65
C ALA A 282 -15.63 -25.88 4.09
N VAL A 283 -15.67 -24.55 4.24
CA VAL A 283 -15.76 -23.88 5.54
C VAL A 283 -17.07 -24.26 6.27
N GLU A 284 -18.22 -24.20 5.59
CA GLU A 284 -19.51 -24.62 6.18
C GLU A 284 -19.52 -26.11 6.57
N ARG A 285 -18.86 -26.97 5.80
CA ARG A 285 -18.75 -28.40 6.13
C ARG A 285 -17.97 -28.64 7.42
N VAL A 286 -16.92 -27.87 7.68
CA VAL A 286 -16.18 -27.98 8.95
C VAL A 286 -17.01 -27.39 10.10
N LEU A 287 -17.67 -26.24 9.89
CA LEU A 287 -18.49 -25.57 10.91
C LEU A 287 -19.71 -26.39 11.35
N THR A 288 -20.26 -27.22 10.48
CA THR A 288 -21.36 -28.14 10.84
C THR A 288 -20.92 -29.28 11.76
N HIS A 289 -19.61 -29.58 11.84
CA HIS A 289 -19.06 -30.68 12.63
C HIS A 289 -18.16 -30.21 13.79
N CYS A 290 -17.87 -28.91 13.88
CA CYS A 290 -16.97 -28.33 14.87
C CYS A 290 -17.54 -27.03 15.43
N SER A 291 -17.45 -26.84 16.75
CA SER A 291 -17.93 -25.63 17.46
C SER A 291 -17.01 -24.41 17.29
N SER A 292 -16.07 -24.46 16.34
CA SER A 292 -15.07 -23.41 16.13
C SER A 292 -15.68 -22.19 15.44
N GLU A 293 -15.16 -20.99 15.73
CA GLU A 293 -15.58 -19.79 15.03
C GLU A 293 -15.20 -19.84 13.54
N ARG A 294 -16.08 -19.31 12.68
CA ARG A 294 -15.88 -19.24 11.22
C ARG A 294 -14.51 -18.68 10.82
N VAL A 295 -14.06 -17.63 11.50
CA VAL A 295 -12.77 -16.97 11.23
C VAL A 295 -11.60 -17.94 11.48
N THR A 296 -11.69 -18.76 12.52
CA THR A 296 -10.68 -19.76 12.88
C THR A 296 -10.65 -20.91 11.88
N VAL A 297 -11.82 -21.40 11.46
CA VAL A 297 -11.95 -22.44 10.42
C VAL A 297 -11.41 -21.95 9.08
N GLU A 298 -11.74 -20.72 8.69
CA GLU A 298 -11.22 -20.10 7.46
C GLU A 298 -9.69 -19.95 7.50
N ALA A 299 -9.14 -19.51 8.64
CA ALA A 299 -7.70 -19.37 8.81
C ALA A 299 -7.00 -20.73 8.74
N ASN A 300 -7.54 -21.75 9.41
CA ASN A 300 -6.96 -23.09 9.44
C ASN A 300 -7.03 -23.76 8.06
N LEU A 301 -8.17 -23.69 7.37
CA LEU A 301 -8.29 -24.22 6.00
C LEU A 301 -7.34 -23.52 5.02
N ARG A 302 -7.16 -22.20 5.14
CA ARG A 302 -6.20 -21.48 4.27
C ARG A 302 -4.77 -21.90 4.52
N ILE A 303 -4.39 -22.19 5.77
CA ILE A 303 -3.05 -22.62 6.12
C ILE A 303 -2.78 -24.05 5.65
N LEU A 304 -3.73 -24.97 5.88
CA LEU A 304 -3.58 -26.37 5.43
C LEU A 304 -3.57 -26.48 3.90
N ASN A 305 -4.38 -25.66 3.22
CA ASN A 305 -4.47 -25.67 1.76
C ASN A 305 -3.26 -25.02 1.04
N LEU A 306 -2.22 -24.61 1.80
CA LEU A 306 -0.91 -24.24 1.25
C LEU A 306 -0.09 -25.48 0.87
N ASP A 307 -0.18 -26.53 1.69
CA ASP A 307 0.67 -27.72 1.61
C ASP A 307 -0.12 -29.00 1.27
N TYR A 308 -1.44 -28.98 1.43
CA TYR A 308 -2.35 -30.10 1.20
C TYR A 308 -3.55 -29.68 0.33
N ASN A 309 -4.27 -30.62 -0.26
CA ASN A 309 -5.48 -30.29 -1.01
C ASN A 309 -6.66 -29.96 -0.09
N LEU A 310 -7.64 -29.22 -0.61
CA LEU A 310 -8.76 -28.70 0.17
C LEU A 310 -9.65 -29.81 0.75
N SER A 311 -9.83 -30.92 0.03
CA SER A 311 -10.66 -32.04 0.48
C SER A 311 -10.05 -32.71 1.72
N ASP A 312 -8.75 -32.99 1.67
CA ASP A 312 -8.02 -33.63 2.77
C ASP A 312 -7.91 -32.68 3.97
N SER A 313 -7.71 -31.39 3.71
CA SER A 313 -7.69 -30.34 4.75
C SER A 313 -9.03 -30.25 5.50
N VAL A 314 -10.15 -30.38 4.80
CA VAL A 314 -11.50 -30.40 5.41
C VAL A 314 -11.68 -31.64 6.27
N LYS A 315 -11.35 -32.83 5.75
CA LYS A 315 -11.48 -34.09 6.49
C LYS A 315 -10.62 -34.09 7.76
N ALA A 316 -9.37 -33.64 7.64
CA ALA A 316 -8.45 -33.56 8.77
C ALA A 316 -8.94 -32.60 9.86
N LEU A 317 -9.49 -31.43 9.49
CA LEU A 317 -10.06 -30.50 10.46
C LEU A 317 -11.35 -30.99 11.12
N ILE A 318 -12.18 -31.76 10.40
CA ILE A 318 -13.36 -32.39 10.98
C ILE A 318 -12.92 -33.45 12.01
N GLN A 319 -11.95 -34.30 11.64
CA GLN A 319 -11.44 -35.37 12.49
C GLN A 319 -10.67 -34.85 13.72
N SER A 320 -10.07 -33.65 13.62
CA SER A 320 -9.39 -32.99 14.73
C SER A 320 -10.26 -32.02 15.53
N HIS A 321 -11.57 -31.97 15.27
CA HIS A 321 -12.50 -31.03 15.91
C HIS A 321 -12.09 -29.55 15.80
N GLY A 322 -11.49 -29.16 14.68
CA GLY A 322 -11.04 -27.79 14.40
C GLY A 322 -9.65 -27.45 14.91
N ASP A 323 -8.95 -28.39 15.57
CA ASP A 323 -7.56 -28.22 15.97
C ASP A 323 -6.61 -28.36 14.78
N ARG A 324 -5.82 -27.31 14.52
CA ARG A 324 -4.93 -27.27 13.35
C ARG A 324 -3.71 -28.19 13.50
N GLU A 325 -3.13 -28.28 14.70
CA GLU A 325 -1.89 -29.05 14.90
C GLU A 325 -2.19 -30.55 14.81
N ALA A 326 -3.29 -31.00 15.39
CA ALA A 326 -3.78 -32.36 15.24
C ALA A 326 -4.18 -32.67 13.78
N ALA A 327 -4.80 -31.73 13.05
CA ALA A 327 -5.11 -31.90 11.62
C ALA A 327 -3.83 -32.10 10.77
N ILE A 328 -2.77 -31.34 11.05
CA ILE A 328 -1.48 -31.49 10.36
C ILE A 328 -0.87 -32.87 10.62
N GLU A 329 -0.96 -33.38 11.84
CA GLU A 329 -0.47 -34.73 12.16
C GLU A 329 -1.27 -35.82 11.44
N PHE A 330 -2.61 -35.71 11.35
CA PHE A 330 -3.42 -36.63 10.55
C PHE A 330 -3.07 -36.57 9.06
N LEU A 331 -2.80 -35.37 8.53
CA LEU A 331 -2.37 -35.17 7.14
C LEU A 331 -0.99 -35.76 6.83
N LYS A 332 -0.04 -35.64 7.76
CA LYS A 332 1.31 -36.21 7.60
C LYS A 332 1.34 -37.73 7.69
N GLN A 333 0.51 -38.30 8.56
CA GLN A 333 0.47 -39.75 8.81
C GLN A 333 -0.47 -40.49 7.84
N GLY A 334 -1.19 -39.77 6.97
CA GLY A 334 -2.16 -40.35 6.03
C GLY A 334 -3.37 -40.97 6.72
N LEU A 335 -3.68 -40.57 7.97
CA LEU A 335 -4.72 -41.15 8.82
C LEU A 335 -6.10 -40.48 8.63
N ILE A 336 -6.33 -39.89 7.45
CA ILE A 336 -7.55 -39.18 7.12
C ILE A 336 -8.59 -40.18 6.60
N ALA A 337 -9.71 -40.32 7.29
CA ALA A 337 -10.81 -41.19 6.86
C ALA A 337 -11.59 -40.63 5.66
#